data_AF-A0A0B4BHN7-F1
#
_entry.id   AF-A0A0B4BHN7-F1
#
_cell.length_a   1.000
_cell.length_b   1.000
_cell.length_c   1.000
_cell.angle_alpha   90.00
_cell.angle_beta   90.00
_cell.angle_gamma   90.00
#
_symmetry.space_group_name_H-M   'P 1'
#
loop_
_entity.id
_entity.type
_entity.pdbx_description
1 polymer ?
#
loop_
_entity_poly.entity_id
_entity_poly.type
_entity_poly.pdbx_seq_one_letter_code
_entity_poly.pdbx_strand_id
1 'polypeptide(L)'
;MYTASMKDKMSELEGEKARLEAVIADNPEPPALRLHPSLSARYRELIEDLASALNAPEVRREAAASLRALISEVRMVSDADAPGGHQLELVGELAGVVALG
;
A
#
# COMPACT_ATOMS: atom_id res chain seq x y z
N MET A 1 10.39 -25.07 -51.78
CA MET A 1 11.53 -24.14 -51.69
C MET A 1 11.27 -23.22 -50.51
N TYR A 2 12.19 -23.13 -49.55
CA TYR A 2 12.14 -22.12 -48.50
C TYR A 2 12.46 -20.75 -49.11
N THR A 3 11.58 -19.76 -48.94
CA THR A 3 11.80 -18.40 -49.41
C THR A 3 12.61 -17.61 -48.37
N ALA A 4 13.46 -16.67 -48.80
CA ALA A 4 14.28 -15.84 -47.91
C ALA A 4 13.44 -15.15 -46.81
N SER A 5 12.23 -14.71 -47.16
CA SER A 5 11.26 -14.11 -46.23
C SER A 5 10.87 -15.01 -45.06
N MET A 6 10.76 -16.32 -45.24
CA MET A 6 10.49 -17.24 -44.12
C MET A 6 11.69 -17.38 -43.19
N LYS A 7 12.91 -17.32 -43.74
CA LYS A 7 14.15 -17.39 -42.95
C LYS A 7 14.32 -16.13 -42.10
N ASP A 8 14.05 -14.96 -42.69
CA ASP A 8 14.10 -13.69 -41.97
C ASP A 8 13.07 -13.65 -40.83
N LYS A 9 11.84 -14.12 -41.10
CA LYS A 9 10.80 -14.21 -40.08
C LYS A 9 11.16 -15.18 -38.96
N MET A 10 11.80 -16.30 -39.30
CA MET A 10 12.23 -17.28 -38.29
C MET A 10 13.35 -16.71 -37.42
N SER A 11 14.32 -16.01 -38.02
CA SER A 11 15.41 -15.36 -37.27
C SER A 11 14.90 -14.25 -36.33
N GLU A 12 13.89 -13.49 -36.75
CA GLU A 12 13.23 -12.48 -35.90
C GLU A 12 12.55 -13.12 -34.69
N LEU A 13 11.82 -14.23 -34.91
CA LEU A 13 11.15 -14.97 -33.84
C LEU A 13 12.13 -15.63 -32.87
N GLU A 14 13.27 -16.13 -33.36
CA GLU A 14 14.33 -16.68 -32.52
C GLU A 14 14.96 -15.59 -31.63
N GLY A 15 15.20 -14.40 -32.19
CA GLY A 15 15.70 -13.25 -31.42
C GLY A 15 14.70 -12.81 -30.35
N GLU A 16 13.41 -12.76 -30.69
CA GLU A 16 12.36 -12.39 -29.76
C GLU A 16 12.19 -13.43 -28.64
N LYS A 17 12.27 -14.71 -28.97
CA LYS A 17 12.27 -15.79 -27.98
C LYS A 17 13.42 -15.64 -26.99
N ALA A 18 14.64 -15.45 -27.47
CA ALA A 18 15.82 -15.28 -26.62
C ALA A 18 15.68 -14.05 -25.70
N ARG A 19 15.11 -12.95 -26.21
CA ARG A 19 14.81 -11.75 -25.41
C ARG A 19 13.82 -12.04 -24.29
N LEU A 20 12.72 -12.73 -24.59
CA LEU A 20 11.69 -13.07 -23.59
C LEU A 20 12.22 -14.06 -22.55
N GLU A 21 13.05 -15.03 -22.94
CA GLU A 21 13.70 -15.96 -22.01
C GLU A 21 14.64 -15.21 -21.03
N ALA A 22 15.40 -14.22 -21.52
CA ALA A 22 16.22 -13.37 -20.66
C ALA A 22 15.38 -12.54 -19.67
N VAL A 23 14.25 -11.96 -20.12
CA VAL A 23 13.33 -11.20 -19.25
C VAL A 23 12.76 -12.07 -18.13
N ILE A 24 12.37 -13.32 -18.44
CA ILE A 24 11.87 -14.27 -17.45
C ILE A 24 12.96 -14.68 -16.45
N ALA A 25 14.18 -14.93 -16.95
CA ALA A 25 15.32 -15.27 -16.09
C ALA A 25 15.68 -14.13 -15.12
N ASP A 26 15.61 -12.88 -15.58
CA ASP A 26 15.89 -11.68 -14.77
C ASP A 26 14.73 -11.29 -13.82
N ASN A 27 13.53 -11.83 -14.05
CA ASN A 27 12.34 -11.56 -13.23
C ASN A 27 11.74 -12.88 -12.72
N PRO A 28 12.44 -13.61 -11.82
CA PRO A 28 11.89 -14.82 -11.23
C PRO A 28 10.56 -14.51 -10.55
N GLU A 29 9.56 -15.37 -10.75
CA GLU A 29 8.25 -15.20 -10.14
C GLU A 29 8.42 -15.10 -8.61
N PRO A 30 7.95 -14.02 -7.97
CA PRO A 30 8.05 -13.90 -6.53
C PRO A 30 7.33 -15.10 -5.91
N PRO A 31 7.83 -15.65 -4.79
CA PRO A 31 7.21 -16.79 -4.16
C PRO A 31 5.74 -16.48 -3.94
N ALA A 32 4.86 -17.34 -4.48
CA ALA A 32 3.42 -17.14 -4.39
C ALA A 32 3.05 -16.86 -2.93
N LEU A 33 2.65 -15.62 -2.63
CA LEU A 33 2.32 -15.19 -1.28
C LEU A 33 1.01 -15.87 -0.90
N ARG A 34 1.11 -17.06 -0.31
CA ARG A 34 -0.03 -17.81 0.19
C ARG A 34 -0.48 -17.19 1.51
N LEU A 35 -1.33 -16.18 1.43
CA LEU A 35 -2.03 -15.68 2.61
C LEU A 35 -3.10 -16.70 3.00
N HIS A 36 -3.02 -17.20 4.23
CA HIS A 36 -4.06 -18.07 4.75
C HIS A 36 -5.39 -17.28 4.83
N PRO A 37 -6.54 -17.81 4.39
CA PRO A 37 -7.80 -17.06 4.38
C PRO A 37 -8.20 -16.49 5.76
N SER A 38 -7.83 -17.17 6.85
CA SER A 38 -8.08 -16.68 8.20
C SER A 38 -7.10 -15.61 8.69
N LEU A 39 -5.98 -15.38 8.00
CA LEU A 39 -4.95 -14.44 8.42
C LEU A 39 -5.51 -13.01 8.46
N SER A 40 -6.29 -12.63 7.44
CA SER A 40 -6.92 -11.32 7.37
C SER A 40 -7.96 -11.12 8.48
N ALA A 41 -8.74 -12.15 8.80
CA ALA A 41 -9.71 -12.12 9.89
C ALA A 41 -8.99 -11.98 11.24
N ARG A 42 -7.96 -12.80 11.47
CA ARG A 42 -7.16 -12.74 12.69
C ARG A 42 -6.43 -11.41 12.87
N TYR A 43 -5.92 -10.84 11.78
CA TYR A 43 -5.27 -9.53 11.82
C TYR A 43 -6.29 -8.44 12.22
N ARG A 44 -7.50 -8.49 11.66
CA ARG A 44 -8.58 -7.56 12.04
C ARG A 44 -8.92 -7.66 13.53
N GLU A 45 -9.12 -8.88 14.04
CA GLU A 45 -9.37 -9.11 15.47
C GLU A 45 -8.26 -8.50 16.35
N LEU A 46 -6.99 -8.73 15.99
CA LEU A 46 -5.86 -8.18 16.76
C LEU A 46 -5.82 -6.64 16.75
N ILE A 47 -6.18 -6.00 15.64
CA ILE A 47 -6.25 -4.54 15.56
C ILE A 47 -7.42 -3.99 16.37
N GLU A 48 -8.57 -4.66 16.36
CA GLU A 48 -9.73 -4.28 17.17
C GLU A 48 -9.44 -4.41 18.67
N ASP A 49 -8.83 -5.53 19.09
CA ASP A 49 -8.41 -5.76 20.46
C ASP A 49 -7.39 -4.71 20.93
N LEU A 50 -6.40 -4.38 20.08
CA LEU A 50 -5.41 -3.35 20.37
C LEU A 50 -6.06 -1.97 20.51
N ALA A 51 -6.96 -1.61 19.60
CA ALA A 51 -7.69 -0.34 19.65
C ALA A 51 -8.54 -0.23 20.92
N SER A 52 -9.17 -1.33 21.34
CA SER A 52 -9.92 -1.41 22.60
C SER A 52 -9.01 -1.21 23.82
N ALA A 53 -7.88 -1.92 23.87
CA ALA A 53 -6.91 -1.82 24.96
C ALA A 53 -6.33 -0.41 25.12
N LEU A 54 -6.03 0.27 24.00
CA LEU A 54 -5.52 1.66 24.02
C LEU A 54 -6.55 2.68 24.50
N ASN A 55 -7.85 2.35 24.48
CA ASN A 55 -8.91 3.19 25.01
C ASN A 55 -9.19 2.96 26.50
N ALA A 56 -8.55 1.99 27.14
CA ALA A 56 -8.72 1.72 28.57
C ALA A 56 -8.32 2.96 29.40
N PRO A 57 -9.10 3.34 30.44
CA PRO A 57 -8.92 4.59 31.21
C PRO A 57 -7.50 4.81 31.74
N GLU A 58 -6.81 3.72 32.07
CA GLU A 58 -5.48 3.68 32.67
C GLU A 58 -4.39 4.13 31.69
N VAL A 59 -4.50 3.73 30.42
CA VAL A 59 -3.49 3.99 29.37
C VAL A 59 -3.91 5.05 28.35
N ARG A 60 -5.20 5.41 28.29
CA ARG A 60 -5.76 6.33 27.29
C ARG A 60 -5.01 7.66 27.19
N ARG A 61 -4.59 8.21 28.33
CA ARG A 61 -3.88 9.51 28.36
C ARG A 61 -2.52 9.42 27.68
N GLU A 62 -1.76 8.38 27.98
CA GLU A 62 -0.43 8.15 27.42
C GLU A 62 -0.53 7.79 25.94
N ALA A 63 -1.45 6.88 25.58
CA ALA A 63 -1.73 6.54 24.18
C ALA A 63 -2.10 7.78 23.35
N ALA A 64 -2.98 8.64 23.87
CA ALA A 64 -3.35 9.88 23.19
C ALA A 64 -2.21 10.90 23.12
N ALA A 65 -1.25 10.89 24.06
CA ALA A 65 -0.07 11.75 23.99
C ALA A 65 0.88 11.27 22.88
N SER A 66 1.15 9.96 22.81
CA SER A 66 1.98 9.35 21.77
C SER A 66 1.39 9.55 20.38
N LEU A 67 0.07 9.38 20.22
CA LEU A 67 -0.60 9.65 18.93
C LEU A 67 -0.51 11.12 18.53
N ARG A 68 -0.62 12.06 19.48
CA ARG A 68 -0.46 13.49 19.20
C ARG A 68 0.97 13.86 18.82
N ALA A 69 1.98 13.14 19.32
CA ALA A 69 3.37 13.37 18.93
C ALA A 69 3.64 13.09 17.43
N LEU A 70 2.77 12.30 16.78
CA LEU A 70 2.84 12.03 15.34
C LEU A 70 2.21 13.14 14.48
N ILE A 71 1.60 14.14 15.10
CA ILE A 71 1.02 15.32 14.42
C ILE A 71 2.07 16.43 14.43
N SER A 72 2.45 16.90 13.24
CA SER A 72 3.38 18.01 13.07
C SER A 72 2.67 19.36 13.13
N GLU A 73 1.50 19.49 12.48
CA GLU A 73 0.65 20.68 12.56
C GLU A 73 -0.82 20.34 12.28
N VAL A 74 -1.71 21.22 12.74
CA VAL A 74 -3.14 21.20 12.42
C VAL A 74 -3.48 22.52 11.76
N ARG A 75 -3.87 22.48 10.48
CA ARG A 75 -4.18 23.67 9.69
C ARG A 75 -5.68 23.81 9.52
N MET A 76 -6.17 25.04 9.64
CA MET A 76 -7.56 25.37 9.32
C MET A 76 -7.59 25.97 7.92
N VAL A 77 -8.32 25.34 7.01
CA VAL A 77 -8.42 25.74 5.60
C VAL A 77 -9.85 26.18 5.34
N SER A 78 -10.03 27.31 4.66
CA SER A 78 -11.36 27.76 4.25
C SER A 78 -11.96 26.79 3.25
N ASP A 79 -13.20 26.38 3.51
CA ASP A 79 -13.97 25.48 2.66
C ASP A 79 -15.43 25.94 2.67
N ALA A 80 -15.90 26.42 1.52
CA ALA A 80 -17.23 27.00 1.37
C ALA A 80 -18.35 25.96 1.53
N ASP A 81 -18.04 24.67 1.35
CA ASP A 81 -19.00 23.59 1.42
C ASP A 81 -19.01 22.92 2.82
N ALA A 82 -18.04 23.25 3.67
CA ALA A 82 -17.94 22.72 5.02
C ALA A 82 -18.88 23.43 6.01
N PRO A 83 -19.46 22.71 7.00
CA PRO A 83 -20.21 23.32 8.09
C PRO A 83 -19.35 24.33 8.85
N GLY A 84 -19.61 25.62 8.66
CA GLY A 84 -18.83 26.70 9.28
C GLY A 84 -17.75 27.33 8.41
N GLY A 85 -17.68 27.01 7.11
CA GLY A 85 -16.81 27.70 6.15
C GLY A 85 -15.33 27.30 6.22
N HIS A 86 -14.99 26.28 7.03
CA HIS A 86 -13.63 25.84 7.27
C HIS A 86 -13.57 24.33 7.50
N GLN A 87 -12.45 23.72 7.12
CA GLN A 87 -12.08 22.34 7.42
C GLN A 87 -10.73 22.29 8.15
N LEU A 88 -10.48 21.21 8.89
CA LEU A 88 -9.21 20.96 9.56
C LEU A 88 -8.40 19.94 8.77
N GLU A 89 -7.18 20.30 8.43
CA GLU A 89 -6.18 19.39 7.89
C GLU A 89 -5.19 18.99 8.97
N LEU A 90 -4.94 17.68 9.10
CA LEU A 90 -3.83 17.17 9.90
C LEU A 90 -2.61 16.98 9.01
N VAL A 91 -1.44 17.35 9.52
CA VAL A 91 -0.14 17.19 8.84
C VAL A 91 0.80 16.46 9.78
N GLY A 92 1.56 15.52 9.23
CA GLY A 92 2.52 14.70 9.97
C GLY A 92 2.40 13.23 9.62
N GLU A 93 3.11 12.38 10.35
CA GLU A 93 3.13 10.94 10.12
C GLU A 93 1.74 10.33 10.33
N LEU A 94 0.97 10.85 11.29
CA LEU A 94 -0.40 10.39 11.53
C LEU A 94 -1.31 10.61 10.31
N ALA A 95 -1.11 11.69 9.56
CA ALA A 95 -1.88 11.95 8.33
C ALA A 95 -1.58 10.90 7.25
N GLY A 96 -0.31 10.46 7.14
CA GLY A 96 0.08 9.39 6.24
C GLY A 96 -0.53 8.04 6.62
N VAL A 97 -0.57 7.71 7.91
CA VAL A 97 -1.21 6.48 8.39
C VAL A 97 -2.72 6.47 8.09
N VAL A 98 -3.40 7.60 8.27
CA VAL A 98 -4.85 7.72 7.98
C VAL A 98 -5.14 7.67 6.48
N ALA A 99 -4.28 8.24 5.64
CA ALA A 99 -4.46 8.23 4.18
C ALA A 99 -4.28 6.86 3.51
N LEU A 100 -3.68 5.89 4.22
CA LEU A 100 -3.47 4.52 3.73
C LEU A 100 -4.65 3.59 4.00
N GLY A 101 -5.63 4.01 4.80
CA GLY A 101 -6.84 3.24 5.14
C GLY A 101 -8.04 3.67 4.30
#